data_AF-A0A3G6RZR7-F1
#
_entry.id   AF-A0A3G6RZR7-F1
#
_cell.length_a   1.000
_cell.length_b   1.000
_cell.length_c   1.000
_cell.angle_alpha   90.00
_cell.angle_beta   90.00
_cell.angle_gamma   90.00
#
_symmetry.space_group_name_H-M   'P 1'
#
loop_
_entity.id
_entity.type
_entity.pdbx_description
1 polymer ?
#
loop_
_entity_poly.entity_id
_entity_poly.type
_entity_poly.pdbx_seq_one_letter_code
_entity_poly.pdbx_strand_id
1 'polypeptide(L)'
;MILPFSTQINGKPTYFIDKIWIGLSLKHVINARNLEPFFTDYRYKFGKSFDQVERPLADNYFGKLHTIREDKTDRWKEGRMIDFFINNRTKDAFRFAPRIPVISTQIIFFDYFPKIGKLNVIIDGKHLSPERLEILALNDGFENFQEFKEYFKNVVSTGKPKKMKIIHWTNFKY
;
A
#
# COMPACT_ATOMS: atom_id res chain seq x y z
N MET A 1 1.58 14.79 -5.46
CA MET A 1 2.68 13.97 -6.02
C MET A 1 2.10 12.62 -6.36
N ILE A 2 2.35 12.13 -7.57
CA ILE A 2 1.79 10.85 -8.01
C ILE A 2 2.37 9.71 -7.18
N LEU A 3 1.49 8.92 -6.58
CA LEU A 3 1.79 7.66 -5.91
C LEU A 3 1.13 6.53 -6.72
N PRO A 4 1.89 5.84 -7.58
CA PRO A 4 1.34 4.80 -8.44
C PRO A 4 1.12 3.50 -7.65
N PHE A 5 0.08 2.75 -8.03
CA PHE A 5 -0.27 1.44 -7.52
C PHE A 5 -0.46 0.48 -8.68
N SER A 6 0.08 -0.73 -8.52
CA SER A 6 -0.15 -1.81 -9.49
C SER A 6 -1.50 -2.45 -9.22
N THR A 7 -2.23 -2.79 -10.29
CA THR A 7 -3.47 -3.57 -10.21
C THR A 7 -3.19 -5.07 -10.11
N GLN A 8 -1.95 -5.49 -10.37
CA GLN A 8 -1.51 -6.89 -10.26
C GLN A 8 -0.09 -7.00 -9.70
N ILE A 9 0.18 -8.06 -8.93
CA ILE A 9 1.52 -8.47 -8.48
C ILE A 9 1.63 -9.97 -8.75
N ASN A 10 2.68 -10.39 -9.47
CA ASN A 10 2.91 -11.80 -9.84
C ASN A 10 1.67 -12.47 -10.49
N GLY A 11 0.97 -11.73 -11.37
CA GLY A 11 -0.25 -12.19 -12.05
C GLY A 11 -1.52 -12.24 -11.18
N LYS A 12 -1.42 -11.98 -9.87
CA LYS A 12 -2.58 -11.89 -8.97
C LYS A 12 -3.11 -10.46 -8.87
N PRO A 13 -4.44 -10.24 -8.83
CA PRO A 13 -5.01 -8.92 -8.59
C PRO A 13 -4.68 -8.41 -7.18
N THR A 14 -4.38 -7.11 -7.04
CA THR A 14 -3.99 -6.51 -5.74
C THR A 14 -5.15 -5.97 -4.93
N TYR A 15 -6.24 -5.60 -5.61
CA TYR A 15 -7.39 -4.89 -5.02
C TYR A 15 -7.01 -3.63 -4.22
N PHE A 16 -5.91 -2.96 -4.60
CA PHE A 16 -5.42 -1.80 -3.84
C PHE A 16 -6.39 -0.62 -3.86
N ILE A 17 -7.19 -0.43 -4.91
CA ILE A 17 -8.20 0.64 -4.93
C ILE A 17 -9.16 0.45 -3.76
N ASP A 18 -9.75 -0.74 -3.67
CA ASP A 18 -10.69 -1.12 -2.60
C ASP A 18 -10.07 -1.04 -1.21
N LYS A 19 -8.89 -1.65 -1.04
CA LYS A 19 -8.19 -1.67 0.25
C LYS A 19 -7.85 -0.24 0.70
N ILE A 20 -7.43 0.64 -0.21
CA ILE A 20 -7.15 2.05 0.13
C ILE A 20 -8.44 2.77 0.49
N TRP A 21 -9.54 2.58 -0.24
CA TRP A 21 -10.83 3.21 0.07
C TRP A 21 -11.38 2.80 1.43
N ILE A 22 -11.27 1.51 1.77
CA ILE A 22 -11.59 0.99 3.10
C ILE A 22 -10.71 1.67 4.14
N GLY A 23 -9.39 1.73 3.92
CA GLY A 23 -8.46 2.37 4.84
C GLY A 23 -8.75 3.85 5.06
N LEU A 24 -9.06 4.59 3.99
CA LEU A 24 -9.41 6.00 4.02
C LEU A 24 -10.73 6.25 4.77
N SER A 25 -11.74 5.40 4.55
CA SER A 25 -13.07 5.57 5.14
C SER A 25 -13.12 5.11 6.60
N LEU A 26 -12.60 3.91 6.92
CA LEU A 26 -12.62 3.33 8.28
C LEU A 26 -11.75 4.12 9.27
N LYS A 27 -10.71 4.82 8.78
CA LYS A 27 -9.88 5.69 9.61
C LYS A 27 -10.32 7.15 9.59
N HIS A 28 -11.49 7.44 9.02
CA HIS A 28 -12.07 8.78 8.92
C HIS A 28 -11.09 9.81 8.29
N VAL A 29 -10.23 9.37 7.38
CA VAL A 29 -9.33 10.27 6.65
C VAL A 29 -10.13 11.15 5.69
N ILE A 30 -11.19 10.59 5.13
CA ILE A 30 -12.19 11.28 4.29
C ILE A 30 -13.59 10.73 4.59
N ASN A 31 -14.63 11.45 4.19
CA ASN A 31 -15.99 10.91 4.18
C ASN A 31 -16.14 9.95 2.99
N ALA A 32 -16.82 8.81 3.18
CA ALA A 32 -17.06 7.85 2.10
C ALA A 32 -17.73 8.48 0.87
N ARG A 33 -18.58 9.50 1.05
CA ARG A 33 -19.20 10.26 -0.06
C ARG A 33 -18.18 10.99 -0.94
N ASN A 34 -16.98 11.30 -0.42
CA ASN A 34 -15.92 11.90 -1.22
C ASN A 34 -15.31 10.92 -2.23
N LEU A 35 -15.60 9.61 -2.11
CA LEU A 35 -15.11 8.57 -3.01
C LEU A 35 -16.08 8.31 -4.19
N GLU A 36 -17.37 8.59 -4.02
CA GLU A 36 -18.41 8.35 -5.05
C GLU A 36 -18.05 8.86 -6.46
N PRO A 37 -17.54 10.10 -6.65
CA PRO A 37 -17.20 10.57 -7.99
C PRO A 37 -16.15 9.70 -8.68
N PHE A 38 -15.19 9.17 -7.91
CA PHE A 38 -14.13 8.31 -8.45
C PHE A 38 -14.65 6.93 -8.85
N PHE A 39 -15.74 6.46 -8.22
CA PHE A 39 -16.42 5.23 -8.61
C PHE A 39 -17.10 5.41 -9.96
N THR A 40 -17.87 6.50 -10.10
CA THR A 40 -18.55 6.86 -11.34
C THR A 40 -17.55 7.06 -12.49
N ASP A 41 -16.47 7.82 -12.24
CA ASP A 41 -15.45 8.10 -13.25
C ASP A 41 -14.72 6.82 -13.70
N TYR A 42 -14.44 5.91 -12.76
CA TYR A 42 -13.82 4.62 -13.09
C TYR A 42 -14.74 3.80 -14.01
N ARG A 43 -16.03 3.71 -13.66
CA ARG A 43 -17.02 2.97 -14.45
C ARG A 43 -17.18 3.56 -15.85
N TYR A 44 -17.23 4.89 -15.97
CA TYR A 44 -17.29 5.56 -17.25
C TYR A 44 -16.05 5.29 -18.11
N LYS A 45 -14.86 5.35 -17.50
CA LYS A 45 -13.59 5.14 -18.22
C LYS A 45 -13.37 3.70 -18.66
N PHE A 46 -13.69 2.72 -17.81
CA PHE A 46 -13.33 1.31 -18.02
C PHE A 46 -14.49 0.40 -18.38
N GLY A 47 -15.73 0.92 -18.41
CA GLY A 47 -16.93 0.14 -18.71
C GLY A 47 -17.26 -0.94 -17.67
N LYS A 48 -16.61 -0.90 -16.50
CA LYS A 48 -16.79 -1.86 -15.40
C LYS A 48 -16.57 -1.17 -14.06
N SER A 49 -17.21 -1.65 -13.01
CA SER A 49 -16.90 -1.19 -11.66
C SER A 49 -15.70 -1.97 -11.11
N PHE A 50 -14.87 -1.35 -10.27
CA PHE A 50 -13.75 -2.05 -9.65
C PHE A 50 -14.18 -2.98 -8.50
N ASP A 51 -15.39 -2.80 -7.97
CA ASP A 51 -15.99 -3.58 -6.87
C ASP A 51 -16.75 -4.83 -7.32
N GLN A 52 -16.97 -5.02 -8.63
CA GLN A 52 -17.70 -6.14 -9.25
C GLN A 52 -16.95 -7.47 -9.28
N VAL A 53 -15.75 -7.52 -8.69
CA VAL A 53 -15.04 -8.79 -8.54
C VAL A 53 -15.68 -9.54 -7.38
N GLU A 54 -16.17 -10.76 -7.62
CA GLU A 54 -16.61 -11.69 -6.58
C GLU A 54 -15.54 -11.76 -5.50
N ARG A 55 -15.77 -11.03 -4.41
CA ARG A 55 -14.85 -11.05 -3.27
C ARG A 55 -15.16 -12.33 -2.49
N PRO A 56 -14.16 -13.11 -2.09
CA PRO A 56 -14.35 -13.99 -0.96
C PRO A 56 -14.87 -13.13 0.19
N LEU A 57 -16.09 -13.40 0.65
CA LEU A 57 -16.75 -12.79 1.82
C LEU A 57 -16.04 -13.14 3.14
N ALA A 58 -14.71 -13.26 3.14
CA ALA A 58 -13.94 -13.70 4.29
C ALA A 58 -13.45 -12.50 5.08
N ASP A 59 -14.28 -12.02 6.02
CA ASP A 59 -14.02 -11.53 7.39
C ASP A 59 -12.79 -10.66 7.75
N ASN A 60 -11.91 -10.30 6.83
CA ASN A 60 -10.68 -9.57 7.10
C ASN A 60 -10.51 -8.39 6.13
N TYR A 61 -11.45 -7.45 6.20
CA TYR A 61 -11.39 -6.16 5.51
C TYR A 61 -10.31 -5.23 6.11
N PHE A 62 -9.04 -5.61 5.99
CA PHE A 62 -7.94 -4.74 6.36
C PHE A 62 -7.76 -3.65 5.31
N GLY A 63 -8.08 -2.43 5.71
CA GLY A 63 -7.80 -1.24 4.92
C GLY A 63 -6.29 -1.03 4.77
N LYS A 64 -5.85 -0.69 3.56
CA LYS A 64 -4.48 -0.25 3.31
C LYS A 64 -4.28 1.14 3.91
N LEU A 65 -3.47 1.25 4.96
CA LEU A 65 -3.32 2.47 5.78
C LEU A 65 -2.08 3.29 5.42
N HIS A 66 -1.15 2.66 4.71
CA HIS A 66 0.11 3.25 4.28
C HIS A 66 0.63 2.49 3.05
N THR A 67 1.76 2.95 2.52
CA THR A 67 2.53 2.11 1.59
C THR A 67 4.02 2.21 1.81
N ILE A 68 4.71 1.11 1.52
CA ILE A 68 6.16 1.05 1.56
C ILE A 68 6.73 1.35 0.17
N ARG A 69 7.67 2.29 0.10
CA ARG A 69 8.31 2.75 -1.14
C ARG A 69 9.80 2.96 -0.97
N GLU A 70 10.53 2.69 -2.02
CA GLU A 70 11.90 3.18 -2.15
C GLU A 70 11.86 4.69 -2.42
N ASP A 71 12.59 5.47 -1.62
CA ASP A 71 12.59 6.93 -1.69
C ASP A 71 14.02 7.50 -1.61
N LYS A 72 14.84 7.18 -2.62
CA LYS A 72 16.27 7.52 -2.67
C LYS A 72 16.56 9.02 -2.50
N THR A 73 15.65 9.87 -2.97
CA THR A 73 15.80 11.33 -2.98
C THR A 73 14.98 12.03 -1.89
N ASP A 74 14.50 11.28 -0.90
CA ASP A 74 13.75 11.81 0.25
C ASP A 74 12.56 12.71 -0.16
N ARG A 75 11.81 12.29 -1.18
CA ARG A 75 10.73 13.10 -1.75
C ARG A 75 9.48 13.07 -0.88
N TRP A 76 9.22 12.00 -0.15
CA TRP A 76 8.01 11.91 0.66
C TRP A 76 8.25 12.48 2.06
N LYS A 77 7.48 13.51 2.41
CA LYS A 77 7.52 14.22 3.70
C LYS A 77 6.10 14.53 4.13
N GLU A 78 5.91 14.71 5.44
CA GLU A 78 4.64 15.17 6.01
C GLU A 78 4.12 16.43 5.29
N GLY A 79 2.80 16.52 5.11
CA GLY A 79 2.13 17.60 4.39
C GLY A 79 2.20 17.50 2.86
N ARG A 80 3.07 16.65 2.28
CA ARG A 80 3.13 16.48 0.83
C ARG A 80 1.86 15.82 0.32
N MET A 81 1.19 16.45 -0.64
CA MET A 81 -0.04 15.88 -1.22
C MET A 81 0.24 14.60 -2.01
N ILE A 82 -0.62 13.61 -1.84
CA ILE A 82 -0.65 12.31 -2.52
C ILE A 82 -1.72 12.34 -3.60
N ASP A 83 -1.33 11.96 -4.81
CA ASP A 83 -2.25 11.70 -5.91
C ASP A 83 -2.22 10.19 -6.20
N PHE A 84 -3.25 9.44 -5.80
CA PHE A 84 -3.32 7.99 -5.95
C PHE A 84 -3.64 7.59 -7.38
N PHE A 85 -2.76 6.85 -8.05
CA PHE A 85 -2.93 6.48 -9.46
C PHE A 85 -2.76 4.99 -9.71
N ILE A 86 -3.55 4.44 -10.62
CA ILE A 86 -3.25 3.19 -11.34
C ILE A 86 -2.85 3.51 -12.78
N ASN A 87 -2.22 2.55 -13.45
CA ASN A 87 -1.86 2.64 -14.88
C ASN A 87 -1.07 3.92 -15.21
N ASN A 88 -0.23 4.38 -14.28
CA ASN A 88 0.49 5.63 -14.42
C ASN A 88 1.37 5.62 -15.68
N ARG A 89 1.43 6.76 -16.39
CA ARG A 89 2.15 6.93 -17.67
C ARG A 89 1.60 6.12 -18.85
N THR A 90 0.34 5.69 -18.79
CA THR A 90 -0.37 5.12 -19.94
C THR A 90 -1.63 5.94 -20.25
N LYS A 91 -2.28 5.69 -21.39
CA LYS A 91 -3.59 6.27 -21.73
C LYS A 91 -4.68 5.95 -20.69
N ASP A 92 -4.50 4.84 -19.99
CA ASP A 92 -5.42 4.32 -18.98
C ASP A 92 -5.10 4.82 -17.57
N ALA A 93 -4.17 5.77 -17.42
CA ALA A 93 -3.85 6.40 -16.14
C ALA A 93 -5.12 6.94 -15.48
N PHE A 94 -5.32 6.62 -14.21
CA PHE A 94 -6.54 6.98 -13.50
C PHE A 94 -6.25 7.32 -12.05
N ARG A 95 -6.68 8.51 -11.63
CA ARG A 95 -6.65 8.92 -10.22
C ARG A 95 -7.88 8.35 -9.54
N PHE A 96 -7.71 7.43 -8.60
CA PHE A 96 -8.82 6.68 -8.04
C PHE A 96 -9.28 7.15 -6.66
N ALA A 97 -8.72 8.22 -6.11
CA ALA A 97 -9.12 8.76 -4.81
C ALA A 97 -8.84 10.28 -4.74
N PRO A 98 -9.48 11.00 -3.80
CA PRO A 98 -9.15 12.38 -3.49
C PRO A 98 -7.68 12.57 -3.19
N ARG A 99 -7.21 13.79 -3.45
CA ARG A 99 -5.86 14.20 -3.09
C ARG A 99 -5.81 14.50 -1.59
N ILE A 100 -4.92 13.84 -0.87
CA ILE A 100 -4.77 13.99 0.60
C ILE A 100 -3.30 14.19 0.98
N PRO A 101 -2.98 14.82 2.13
CA PRO A 101 -1.60 14.95 2.57
C PRO A 101 -1.01 13.61 3.05
N VAL A 102 0.29 13.44 2.90
CA VAL A 102 1.08 12.52 3.74
C VAL A 102 0.94 13.01 5.18
N ILE A 103 0.45 12.14 6.05
CA ILE A 103 0.30 12.43 7.48
C ILE A 103 1.61 12.22 8.21
N SER A 104 2.35 11.15 7.88
CA SER A 104 3.67 10.93 8.45
C SER A 104 4.49 9.92 7.63
N THR A 105 5.76 9.76 7.99
CA THR A 105 6.64 8.77 7.39
C THR A 105 7.43 8.02 8.47
N GLN A 106 7.74 6.75 8.24
CA GLN A 106 8.68 5.96 9.05
C GLN A 106 9.78 5.38 8.16
N ILE A 107 10.97 5.16 8.72
CA ILE A 107 12.05 4.46 8.02
C ILE A 107 11.89 2.97 8.28
N ILE A 108 11.95 2.18 7.22
CA ILE A 108 11.91 0.72 7.29
C ILE A 108 13.14 0.13 6.60
N PHE A 109 13.77 -0.84 7.24
CA PHE A 109 14.85 -1.62 6.69
C PHE A 109 14.41 -3.07 6.51
N PHE A 110 14.79 -3.63 5.37
CA PHE A 110 14.59 -5.03 5.05
C PHE A 110 15.94 -5.73 4.87
N ASP A 111 16.09 -6.92 5.45
CA ASP A 111 17.22 -7.80 5.19
C ASP A 111 16.72 -9.23 5.03
N TYR A 112 17.08 -9.88 3.92
CA TYR A 112 16.61 -11.23 3.60
C TYR A 112 17.73 -12.25 3.76
N PHE A 113 17.47 -13.27 4.58
CA PHE A 113 18.37 -14.36 4.89
C PHE A 113 17.92 -15.63 4.14
N PRO A 114 18.42 -15.88 2.92
CA PRO A 114 17.92 -16.97 2.08
C PRO A 114 18.14 -18.36 2.68
N LYS A 115 19.23 -18.55 3.44
CA LYS A 115 19.54 -19.83 4.09
C LYS A 115 18.44 -20.31 5.05
N ILE A 116 17.72 -19.38 5.66
CA ILE A 116 16.65 -19.66 6.64
C ILE A 116 15.29 -19.12 6.19
N GLY A 117 15.17 -18.63 4.94
CA GLY A 117 13.93 -18.08 4.38
C GLY A 117 13.31 -16.92 5.18
N LYS A 118 14.12 -16.17 5.94
CA LYS A 118 13.65 -15.11 6.86
C LYS A 118 13.82 -13.73 6.25
N LEU A 119 12.76 -12.95 6.26
CA LEU A 119 12.81 -11.49 6.02
C LEU A 119 12.82 -10.79 7.38
N ASN A 120 13.94 -10.17 7.71
CA ASN A 120 14.06 -9.29 8.86
C ASN A 120 13.52 -7.90 8.49
N VAL A 121 12.72 -7.32 9.39
CA VAL A 121 12.10 -6.00 9.22
C VAL A 121 12.39 -5.17 10.46
N ILE A 122 12.92 -3.98 10.24
CA ILE A 122 13.22 -3.00 11.30
C ILE A 122 12.55 -1.69 10.94
N ILE A 123 11.70 -1.16 11.82
CA ILE A 123 11.04 0.14 11.63
C ILE A 123 11.54 1.09 12.70
N ASP A 124 12.05 2.25 12.30
CA ASP A 124 12.60 3.29 13.19
C ASP A 124 13.56 2.71 14.26
N GLY A 125 14.39 1.74 13.85
CA GLY A 125 15.37 1.07 14.72
C GLY A 125 14.84 -0.07 15.58
N LYS A 126 13.55 -0.43 15.49
CA LYS A 126 12.93 -1.50 16.29
C LYS A 126 12.56 -2.71 15.44
N HIS A 127 12.82 -3.90 15.98
CA HIS A 127 12.29 -5.14 15.42
C HIS A 127 10.81 -5.29 15.75
N LEU A 128 10.02 -5.78 14.79
CA LEU A 128 8.62 -6.11 15.02
C LEU A 128 8.46 -7.55 15.50
N SER A 129 7.46 -7.78 16.36
CA SER A 129 6.98 -9.13 16.69
C SER A 129 6.30 -9.78 15.47
N PRO A 130 6.17 -11.11 15.43
CA PRO A 130 5.46 -11.80 14.35
C PRO A 130 4.04 -11.25 14.08
N GLU A 131 3.29 -10.93 15.13
CA GLU A 131 1.94 -10.37 15.01
C GLU A 131 1.97 -8.96 14.39
N ARG A 132 2.97 -8.16 14.74
CA ARG A 132 3.17 -6.82 14.16
C ARG A 132 3.62 -6.88 12.70
N LEU A 133 4.35 -7.92 12.30
CA LEU A 133 4.69 -8.16 10.89
C LEU A 133 3.46 -8.50 10.05
N GLU A 134 2.53 -9.26 10.61
CA GLU A 134 1.24 -9.55 9.97
C GLU A 134 0.43 -8.26 9.76
N ILE A 135 0.32 -7.43 10.81
CA ILE A 135 -0.34 -6.12 10.72
C ILE A 135 0.37 -5.18 9.71
N LEU A 136 1.70 -5.25 9.61
CA LEU A 136 2.46 -4.49 8.60
C LEU A 136 2.05 -4.90 7.18
N ALA A 137 2.01 -6.20 6.91
CA ALA A 137 1.65 -6.74 5.61
C ALA A 137 0.22 -6.37 5.20
N LEU A 138 -0.74 -6.57 6.11
CA LEU A 138 -2.15 -6.27 5.90
C LEU A 138 -2.39 -4.78 5.63
N ASN A 139 -1.77 -3.90 6.42
CA ASN A 139 -1.89 -2.45 6.23
C ASN A 139 -1.13 -1.93 4.99
N ASP A 140 -0.15 -2.68 4.46
CA ASP A 140 0.45 -2.43 3.13
C ASP A 140 -0.36 -3.12 2.01
N GLY A 141 -1.51 -3.72 2.33
CA GLY A 141 -2.48 -4.25 1.37
C GLY A 141 -2.19 -5.67 0.85
N PHE A 142 -1.25 -6.40 1.45
CA PHE A 142 -1.05 -7.82 1.17
C PHE A 142 -2.08 -8.67 1.91
N GLU A 143 -2.31 -9.90 1.44
CA GLU A 143 -3.25 -10.83 2.09
C GLU A 143 -2.70 -11.38 3.41
N ASN A 144 -1.37 -11.50 3.52
CA ASN A 144 -0.67 -11.96 4.71
C ASN A 144 0.83 -11.65 4.66
N PHE A 145 1.55 -11.90 5.75
CA PHE A 145 3.00 -11.69 5.81
C PHE A 145 3.79 -12.60 4.84
N GLN A 146 3.29 -13.78 4.50
CA GLN A 146 3.98 -14.67 3.56
C GLN A 146 4.00 -14.07 2.14
N GLU A 147 2.89 -13.50 1.65
CA GLU A 147 2.86 -12.80 0.36
C GLU A 147 3.70 -11.52 0.37
N PHE A 148 3.66 -10.77 1.47
CA PHE A 148 4.53 -9.61 1.69
C PHE A 148 6.00 -10.00 1.61
N LYS A 149 6.40 -11.07 2.30
CA LYS A 149 7.77 -11.60 2.26
C LYS A 149 8.17 -12.02 0.84
N GLU A 150 7.29 -12.71 0.13
CA GLU A 150 7.53 -13.17 -1.25
C GLU A 150 7.73 -12.00 -2.22
N TYR A 151 7.00 -10.90 -2.02
CA TYR A 151 7.21 -9.68 -2.79
C TYR A 151 8.56 -9.04 -2.45
N PHE A 152 8.82 -8.78 -1.17
CA PHE A 152 9.99 -8.03 -0.76
C PHE A 152 11.29 -8.80 -0.91
N LYS A 153 11.31 -10.14 -0.84
CA LYS A 153 12.53 -10.93 -1.10
C LYS A 153 13.11 -10.68 -2.49
N ASN A 154 12.26 -10.36 -3.47
CA ASN A 154 12.68 -10.05 -4.85
C ASN A 154 13.10 -8.57 -4.99
N VAL A 155 12.74 -7.72 -4.03
CA VAL A 155 13.07 -6.29 -3.99
C VAL A 155 14.38 -6.03 -3.24
N VAL A 156 14.74 -6.89 -2.28
CA VAL A 156 15.98 -6.80 -1.50
C VAL A 156 17.07 -7.71 -2.02
N SER A 157 18.31 -7.23 -2.00
CA SER A 157 19.48 -8.03 -2.31
C SER A 157 19.96 -8.77 -1.06
N THR A 158 20.28 -10.05 -1.19
CA THR A 158 20.84 -10.87 -0.11
C THR A 158 22.05 -10.20 0.54
N GLY A 159 22.04 -10.08 1.87
CA GLY A 159 23.17 -9.57 2.65
C GLY A 159 23.40 -8.06 2.59
N LYS A 160 22.47 -7.29 2.02
CA LYS A 160 22.51 -5.83 2.03
C LYS A 160 21.16 -5.28 2.51
N PRO A 161 21.07 -4.77 3.75
CA PRO A 161 19.85 -4.14 4.23
C PRO A 161 19.38 -3.04 3.28
N LYS A 162 18.14 -3.14 2.82
CA LYS A 162 17.52 -2.14 1.94
C LYS A 162 16.72 -1.16 2.78
N LYS A 163 17.13 0.10 2.77
CA LYS A 163 16.38 1.22 3.35
C LYS A 163 15.22 1.60 2.43
N MET A 164 14.03 1.66 2.99
CA MET A 164 12.81 2.13 2.34
C MET A 164 12.07 3.07 3.29
N LYS A 165 10.93 3.59 2.85
CA LYS A 165 10.10 4.51 3.60
C LYS A 165 8.66 4.02 3.63
N ILE A 166 8.05 4.07 4.80
CA ILE A 166 6.61 3.93 4.97
C ILE A 166 5.99 5.31 4.82
N ILE A 167 5.01 5.43 3.93
CA ILE A 167 4.28 6.67 3.65
C ILE A 167 2.87 6.50 4.20
N HIS A 168 2.56 7.21 5.29
CA HIS A 168 1.27 7.11 5.96
C HIS A 168 0.35 8.22 5.48
N TRP A 169 -0.88 7.86 5.15
CA TRP A 169 -2.01 8.79 4.99
C TRP A 169 -3.02 8.64 6.13
N THR A 170 -2.60 7.98 7.21
CA THR A 170 -3.33 7.83 8.47
C THR A 170 -2.39 8.20 9.62
N ASN A 171 -2.93 8.37 10.83
CA ASN A 171 -2.12 8.59 12.05
C ASN A 171 -1.48 7.30 12.59
N PHE A 172 -1.75 6.14 12.00
CA PHE A 172 -1.20 4.86 12.47
C PHE A 172 0.30 4.80 12.22
N LYS A 173 1.08 4.41 13.24
CA LYS A 173 2.53 4.13 13.15
C LYS A 173 2.86 2.81 13.84
N TYR A 174 3.98 2.21 13.43
CA TYR A 174 4.52 0.96 13.98
C TYR A 174 5.52 1.20 15.10
#